data_AF-A0A4Q3CRJ3-F1
#
_entry.id   AF-A0A4Q3CRJ3-F1
#
_cell.length_a   1.000
_cell.length_b   1.000
_cell.length_c   1.000
_cell.angle_alpha   90.00
_cell.angle_beta   90.00
_cell.angle_gamma   90.00
#
_symmetry.space_group_name_H-M   'P 1'
#
loop_
_entity.id
_entity.type
_entity.pdbx_description
1 polymer ?
#
loop_
_entity_poly.entity_id
_entity_poly.type
_entity_poly.pdbx_seq_one_letter_code
_entity_poly.pdbx_strand_id
1 'polypeptide(L)'
;LNNAFRQLAMIRALGWPEPVYAHIPLIHGADGAKLSKRHGALGVDAYRDEMGMLPEAVNNYLLRLGWGHGDDEIIGRDQAVEWFDLAGVGRSPSRFDFKKLENLNGHYMREADDARLSALIAPGVARDAGREFDRSDRELLLRSIPFLKVRAKDINDLTDGAGFMFRTRPLDMDEKAGSLLDGPGKTLLAEARDALAATDDWSAPALEAAVRTVAERGGIGLGKVAQPLRAALTGRTTSPGIFDVLALLGREESLGRMDDQLG
;
A
#
# COMPACT_ATOMS: atom_id res chain seq x y z
N LEU A 1 33.45 -19.44 -0.06
CA LEU A 1 34.26 -20.27 0.86
C LEU A 1 35.50 -20.84 0.17
N ASN A 2 35.37 -21.80 -0.75
CA ASN A 2 36.53 -22.50 -1.33
C ASN A 2 37.54 -21.59 -2.06
N ASN A 3 37.08 -20.51 -2.68
CA ASN A 3 37.97 -19.55 -3.36
C ASN A 3 38.83 -18.73 -2.39
N ALA A 4 38.43 -18.58 -1.12
CA ALA A 4 39.21 -17.81 -0.14
C ALA A 4 40.61 -18.40 0.07
N PHE A 5 40.72 -19.74 0.09
CA PHE A 5 42.02 -20.43 0.20
C PHE A 5 42.94 -20.13 -1.00
N ARG A 6 42.38 -20.06 -2.21
CA ARG A 6 43.15 -19.73 -3.43
C ARG A 6 43.57 -18.27 -3.45
N GLN A 7 42.68 -17.37 -3.03
CA GLN A 7 42.98 -15.94 -2.90
C GLN A 7 44.08 -15.70 -1.86
N LEU A 8 44.03 -16.39 -0.72
CA LEU A 8 45.02 -16.25 0.35
C LEU A 8 46.44 -16.62 -0.10
N ALA A 9 46.58 -17.67 -0.92
CA ALA A 9 47.87 -18.04 -1.50
C ALA A 9 48.46 -16.91 -2.36
N MET A 10 47.64 -16.23 -3.16
CA MET A 10 48.07 -15.08 -3.95
C MET A 10 48.44 -13.87 -3.08
N ILE A 11 47.62 -13.55 -2.08
CA ILE A 11 47.86 -12.45 -1.13
C ILE A 11 49.23 -12.62 -0.44
N ARG A 12 49.53 -13.84 0.03
CA ARG A 12 50.81 -14.17 0.65
C ARG A 12 51.98 -14.05 -0.31
N ALA A 13 51.84 -14.55 -1.54
CA ALA A 13 52.89 -14.49 -2.55
C ALA A 13 53.25 -13.04 -2.95
N LEU A 14 52.27 -12.14 -2.88
CA LEU A 14 52.44 -10.70 -3.16
C LEU A 14 52.90 -9.90 -1.93
N GLY A 15 53.06 -10.53 -0.77
CA GLY A 15 53.46 -9.87 0.47
C GLY A 15 52.41 -8.91 1.03
N TRP A 16 51.13 -9.11 0.72
CA TRP A 16 50.04 -8.26 1.20
C TRP A 16 49.52 -8.70 2.58
N PRO A 17 48.94 -7.78 3.38
CA PRO A 17 48.27 -8.13 4.63
C PRO A 17 47.10 -9.10 4.39
N GLU A 18 46.98 -10.12 5.25
CA GLU A 18 45.86 -11.07 5.19
C GLU A 18 44.55 -10.41 5.66
N PRO A 19 43.45 -10.47 4.88
CA PRO A 19 42.17 -9.92 5.30
C PRO A 19 41.43 -10.88 6.24
N VAL A 20 40.48 -10.33 7.01
CA VAL A 20 39.49 -11.13 7.73
C VAL A 20 38.37 -11.54 6.77
N TYR A 21 38.08 -12.83 6.68
CA TYR A 21 37.01 -13.35 5.82
C TYR A 21 35.75 -13.65 6.64
N ALA A 22 34.61 -13.07 6.23
CA ALA A 22 33.29 -13.48 6.68
C ALA A 22 32.50 -14.03 5.48
N HIS A 23 31.94 -15.23 5.63
CA HIS A 23 31.16 -15.88 4.58
C HIS A 23 29.70 -15.93 4.99
N ILE A 24 28.90 -15.04 4.41
CA ILE A 24 27.46 -14.95 4.67
C ILE A 24 26.75 -16.14 3.97
N PRO A 25 25.83 -16.84 4.65
CA PRO A 25 25.06 -17.92 4.03
C PRO A 25 24.22 -17.41 2.87
N LEU A 26 23.89 -18.31 1.95
CA LEU A 26 23.06 -17.97 0.79
C LEU A 26 21.60 -17.76 1.20
N ILE A 27 20.93 -16.87 0.49
CA ILE A 27 19.47 -16.74 0.56
C ILE A 27 18.85 -17.84 -0.32
N HIS A 28 17.88 -18.55 0.25
CA HIS A 28 17.11 -19.57 -0.43
C HIS A 28 15.71 -19.04 -0.78
N GLY A 29 15.15 -19.50 -1.90
CA GLY A 29 13.76 -19.23 -2.28
C GLY A 29 12.77 -19.99 -1.39
N ALA A 30 11.48 -19.73 -1.59
CA ALA A 30 10.41 -20.38 -0.84
C ALA A 30 10.41 -21.92 -0.97
N ASP A 31 10.93 -22.43 -2.09
CA ASP A 31 11.15 -23.84 -2.41
C ASP A 31 12.35 -24.47 -1.70
N GLY A 32 13.13 -23.67 -0.96
CA GLY A 32 14.34 -24.11 -0.26
C GLY A 32 15.57 -24.24 -1.15
N ALA A 33 15.44 -24.00 -2.46
CA ALA A 33 16.57 -23.95 -3.39
C ALA A 33 17.28 -22.59 -3.30
N LYS A 34 18.51 -22.51 -3.80
CA LYS A 34 19.23 -21.23 -3.88
C LYS A 34 18.40 -20.21 -4.68
N LEU A 35 18.17 -19.05 -4.09
CA LEU A 35 17.49 -17.95 -4.79
C LEU A 35 18.34 -17.55 -6.01
N SER A 36 17.76 -17.67 -7.19
CA SER A 36 18.43 -17.41 -8.46
C SER A 36 17.48 -16.71 -9.42
N LYS A 37 18.00 -16.07 -10.48
CA LYS A 37 17.16 -15.42 -11.51
C LYS A 37 16.13 -16.38 -12.14
N ARG A 38 16.39 -17.70 -12.10
CA ARG A 38 15.48 -18.74 -12.60
C ARG A 38 14.41 -19.17 -11.58
N HIS A 39 14.57 -18.77 -10.32
CA HIS A 39 13.69 -19.10 -9.19
C HIS A 39 13.20 -17.82 -8.47
N GLY A 40 13.00 -16.72 -9.20
CA GLY A 40 12.39 -15.50 -8.65
C GLY A 40 13.34 -14.52 -7.96
N ALA A 41 14.66 -14.59 -8.17
CA ALA A 41 15.54 -13.49 -7.79
C ALA A 41 15.27 -12.28 -8.70
N LEU A 42 14.48 -11.35 -8.18
CA LEU A 42 14.22 -10.06 -8.81
C LEU A 42 15.44 -9.16 -8.70
N GLY A 43 15.68 -8.33 -9.72
CA GLY A 43 16.61 -7.21 -9.59
C GLY A 43 16.10 -6.25 -8.52
N VAL A 44 17.00 -5.49 -7.87
CA VAL A 44 16.59 -4.49 -6.87
C VAL A 44 15.54 -3.53 -7.45
N ASP A 45 15.69 -3.17 -8.73
CA ASP A 45 14.76 -2.31 -9.45
C ASP A 45 13.34 -2.90 -9.53
N ALA A 46 13.16 -4.22 -9.63
CA ALA A 46 11.83 -4.82 -9.67
C ALA A 46 11.09 -4.72 -8.33
N TYR A 47 11.80 -4.72 -7.19
CA TYR A 47 11.16 -4.41 -5.91
C TYR A 47 10.62 -2.98 -5.88
N ARG A 48 11.32 -2.02 -6.49
CA ARG A 48 10.91 -0.62 -6.56
C ARG A 48 9.80 -0.40 -7.60
N ASP A 49 10.03 -0.83 -8.83
CA ASP A 49 9.27 -0.44 -10.01
C ASP A 49 8.07 -1.37 -10.27
N GLU A 50 8.21 -2.67 -10.00
CA GLU A 50 7.12 -3.64 -10.21
C GLU A 50 6.32 -3.89 -8.92
N MET A 51 6.99 -3.99 -7.78
CA MET A 51 6.35 -4.32 -6.50
C MET A 51 6.00 -3.10 -5.63
N GLY A 52 6.50 -1.91 -5.95
CA GLY A 52 6.22 -0.70 -5.16
C GLY A 52 6.76 -0.73 -3.72
N MET A 53 7.82 -1.48 -3.47
CA MET A 53 8.43 -1.62 -2.14
C MET A 53 9.27 -0.39 -1.80
N LEU A 54 9.15 0.07 -0.56
CA LEU A 54 9.97 1.15 -0.05
C LEU A 54 11.40 0.64 0.30
N PRO A 55 12.44 1.47 0.10
CA PRO A 55 13.84 1.05 0.23
C PRO A 55 14.25 0.66 1.66
N GLU A 56 13.67 1.29 2.68
CA GLU A 56 13.87 0.99 4.10
C GLU A 56 13.30 -0.38 4.44
N ALA A 57 12.11 -0.72 3.95
CA ALA A 57 11.52 -2.04 4.10
C ALA A 57 12.41 -3.13 3.47
N VAL A 58 12.89 -2.92 2.24
CA VAL A 58 13.80 -3.87 1.58
C VAL A 58 15.12 -3.99 2.34
N ASN A 59 15.71 -2.88 2.79
CA ASN A 59 16.97 -2.89 3.55
C ASN A 59 16.83 -3.63 4.89
N ASN A 60 15.79 -3.33 5.66
CA ASN A 60 15.51 -3.99 6.94
C ASN A 60 15.23 -5.49 6.72
N TYR A 61 14.48 -5.84 5.67
CA TYR A 61 14.18 -7.22 5.37
C TYR A 61 15.44 -8.01 5.00
N LEU A 62 16.28 -7.47 4.11
CA LEU A 62 17.55 -8.10 3.72
C LEU A 62 18.52 -8.20 4.89
N LEU A 63 18.57 -7.21 5.77
CA LEU A 63 19.35 -7.27 7.02
C LEU A 63 18.90 -8.45 7.88
N ARG A 64 17.58 -8.63 8.05
CA ARG A 64 17.02 -9.75 8.83
C ARG A 64 17.17 -11.11 8.16
N LEU A 65 17.59 -11.18 6.89
CA LEU A 65 17.96 -12.44 6.22
C LEU A 65 19.37 -12.87 6.62
N GLY A 66 19.46 -13.45 7.81
CA GLY A 66 20.69 -14.07 8.31
C GLY A 66 21.43 -13.23 9.35
N TRP A 67 20.87 -12.10 9.77
CA TRP A 67 21.33 -11.37 10.95
C TRP A 67 20.14 -11.00 11.85
N GLY A 68 20.36 -10.90 13.16
CA GLY A 68 19.34 -10.48 14.10
C GLY A 68 19.91 -9.82 15.34
N HIS A 69 19.07 -9.01 16.00
CA HIS A 69 19.34 -8.34 17.26
C HIS A 69 18.16 -8.59 18.19
N GLY A 70 18.30 -9.50 19.15
CA GLY A 70 17.18 -9.95 19.98
C GLY A 70 15.93 -10.32 19.17
N ASP A 71 14.79 -9.81 19.61
CA ASP A 71 13.48 -10.02 18.98
C ASP A 71 13.07 -8.88 18.02
N ASP A 72 13.94 -7.89 17.78
CA ASP A 72 13.61 -6.72 16.96
C ASP A 72 13.44 -7.07 15.47
N GLU A 73 12.25 -6.83 14.92
CA GLU A 73 11.94 -7.09 13.50
C GLU A 73 12.01 -5.82 12.63
N ILE A 74 11.72 -4.66 13.23
CA ILE A 74 11.70 -3.36 12.57
C ILE A 74 12.98 -2.64 12.98
N ILE A 75 13.93 -2.56 12.04
CA ILE A 75 15.28 -2.03 12.29
C ILE A 75 15.57 -0.99 11.21
N GLY A 76 15.57 0.28 11.62
CA GLY A 76 15.93 1.39 10.74
C GLY A 76 17.40 1.35 10.34
N ARG A 77 17.75 2.10 9.30
CA ARG A 77 19.13 2.13 8.77
C ARG A 77 20.14 2.58 9.83
N ASP A 78 19.83 3.61 10.60
CA ASP A 78 20.75 4.17 11.61
C ASP A 78 20.96 3.18 12.76
N GLN A 79 19.89 2.51 13.22
CA GLN A 79 19.97 1.42 14.19
C GLN A 79 20.79 0.25 13.66
N ALA A 80 20.60 -0.13 12.39
CA ALA A 80 21.39 -1.19 11.76
C ALA A 80 22.89 -0.84 11.74
N VAL A 81 23.26 0.41 11.45
CA VAL A 81 24.66 0.86 11.48
C VAL A 81 25.23 0.82 12.89
N GLU A 82 24.44 1.19 13.90
CA GLU A 82 24.87 1.18 15.30
C GLU A 82 25.03 -0.25 15.86
N TRP A 83 24.10 -1.15 15.53
CA TRP A 83 24.01 -2.46 16.17
C TRP A 83 24.70 -3.59 15.41
N PHE A 84 25.03 -3.41 14.14
CA PHE A 84 25.53 -4.50 13.32
C PHE A 84 26.88 -5.03 13.80
N ASP A 85 26.94 -6.34 14.04
CA ASP A 85 28.16 -7.09 14.27
C ASP A 85 28.13 -8.44 13.53
N LEU A 86 29.30 -9.09 13.44
CA LEU A 86 29.41 -10.42 12.83
C LEU A 86 28.90 -11.54 13.73
N ALA A 87 28.74 -11.30 15.04
CA ALA A 87 28.29 -12.32 15.99
C ALA A 87 26.79 -12.63 15.82
N GLY A 88 26.00 -11.63 15.44
CA GLY A 88 24.59 -11.77 15.09
C GLY A 88 24.34 -12.44 13.74
N VAL A 89 25.37 -12.67 12.91
CA VAL A 89 25.22 -13.34 11.62
C VAL A 89 25.04 -14.85 11.81
N GLY A 90 23.85 -15.34 11.48
CA GLY A 90 23.48 -16.75 11.49
C GLY A 90 24.29 -17.57 10.48
N ARG A 91 24.47 -18.86 10.79
CA ARG A 91 25.23 -19.80 9.93
C ARG A 91 24.36 -20.55 8.92
N SER A 92 23.05 -20.56 9.13
CA SER A 92 22.09 -21.30 8.29
C SER A 92 21.58 -20.44 7.13
N PRO A 93 21.26 -21.03 5.96
CA PRO A 93 20.59 -20.32 4.89
C PRO A 93 19.28 -19.70 5.36
N SER A 94 19.03 -18.46 4.96
CA SER A 94 17.76 -17.78 5.23
C SER A 94 16.81 -17.96 4.06
N ARG A 95 15.54 -18.23 4.35
CA ARG A 95 14.50 -18.38 3.34
C ARG A 95 13.83 -17.05 3.07
N PHE A 96 13.70 -16.69 1.80
CA PHE A 96 12.96 -15.52 1.38
C PHE A 96 11.45 -15.77 1.49
N ASP A 97 10.76 -14.93 2.27
CA ASP A 97 9.31 -14.88 2.46
C ASP A 97 8.74 -13.53 2.00
N PHE A 98 8.02 -13.54 0.88
CA PHE A 98 7.38 -12.34 0.33
C PHE A 98 6.30 -11.77 1.23
N LYS A 99 5.58 -12.59 2.00
CA LYS A 99 4.54 -12.08 2.91
C LYS A 99 5.15 -11.32 4.07
N LYS A 100 6.31 -11.79 4.57
CA LYS A 100 7.05 -11.05 5.62
C LYS A 100 7.55 -9.71 5.10
N LEU A 101 8.07 -9.66 3.87
CA LEU A 101 8.46 -8.40 3.24
C LEU A 101 7.25 -7.46 3.05
N GLU A 102 6.13 -7.96 2.54
CA GLU A 102 4.90 -7.15 2.34
C GLU A 102 4.38 -6.57 3.67
N ASN A 103 4.34 -7.39 4.74
CA ASN A 103 3.94 -6.92 6.07
C ASN A 103 4.88 -5.84 6.61
N LEU A 104 6.20 -6.03 6.45
CA LEU A 104 7.20 -5.04 6.86
C LEU A 104 7.07 -3.75 6.03
N ASN A 105 6.84 -3.87 4.73
CA ASN A 105 6.62 -2.72 3.85
C ASN A 105 5.38 -1.94 4.28
N GLY A 106 4.27 -2.62 4.61
CA GLY A 106 3.07 -1.97 5.15
C GLY A 106 3.32 -1.22 6.46
N HIS A 107 4.27 -1.66 7.30
CA HIS A 107 4.72 -0.87 8.46
C HIS A 107 5.43 0.42 8.01
N TYR A 108 6.43 0.32 7.13
CA TYR A 108 7.15 1.49 6.63
C TYR A 108 6.26 2.46 5.83
N MET A 109 5.26 1.96 5.10
CA MET A 109 4.24 2.77 4.42
C MET A 109 3.45 3.64 5.41
N ARG A 110 3.10 3.11 6.58
CA ARG A 110 2.39 3.87 7.62
C ARG A 110 3.26 4.95 8.26
N GLU A 111 4.52 4.64 8.51
CA GLU A 111 5.48 5.58 9.12
C GLU A 111 6.05 6.61 8.15
N ALA A 112 5.97 6.35 6.84
CA ALA A 112 6.50 7.25 5.83
C ALA A 112 5.80 8.61 5.83
N ASP A 113 6.58 9.64 5.50
CA ASP A 113 6.11 11.01 5.31
C ASP A 113 5.06 11.11 4.18
N ASP A 114 3.99 11.85 4.45
CA ASP A 114 2.85 11.94 3.53
C ASP A 114 3.21 12.67 2.24
N ALA A 115 4.06 13.70 2.31
CA ALA A 115 4.50 14.44 1.12
C ALA A 115 5.39 13.58 0.23
N ARG A 116 6.26 12.76 0.81
CA ARG A 116 7.05 11.76 0.09
C ARG A 116 6.15 10.75 -0.63
N LEU A 117 5.18 10.15 0.06
CA LEU A 117 4.27 9.17 -0.55
C LEU A 117 3.42 9.80 -1.65
N SER A 118 2.88 11.00 -1.40
CA SER A 118 2.14 11.77 -2.41
C SER A 118 2.97 12.00 -3.67
N ALA A 119 4.24 12.40 -3.52
CA ALA A 119 5.14 12.61 -4.65
C ALA A 119 5.45 11.32 -5.42
N LEU A 120 5.56 10.18 -4.72
CA LEU A 120 5.83 8.88 -5.34
C LEU A 120 4.65 8.38 -6.17
N ILE A 121 3.41 8.53 -5.70
CA ILE A 121 2.23 8.02 -6.40
C ILE A 121 1.70 8.98 -7.47
N ALA A 122 1.95 10.29 -7.35
CA ALA A 122 1.39 11.31 -8.24
C ALA A 122 1.54 11.00 -9.75
N PRO A 123 2.71 10.54 -10.25
CA PRO A 123 2.85 10.18 -11.67
C PRO A 123 1.96 9.01 -12.09
N GLY A 124 1.79 8.01 -11.21
CA GLY A 124 0.93 6.86 -11.45
C GLY A 124 -0.54 7.27 -11.52
N VAL A 125 -1.00 8.02 -10.50
CA VAL A 125 -2.39 8.49 -10.45
C VAL A 125 -2.73 9.40 -11.64
N ALA A 126 -1.82 10.31 -12.01
CA ALA A 126 -2.02 11.20 -13.16
C ALA A 126 -2.12 10.42 -14.49
N ARG A 127 -1.25 9.43 -14.69
CA ARG A 127 -1.31 8.54 -15.85
C ARG A 127 -2.64 7.80 -15.91
N ASP A 128 -3.10 7.24 -14.79
CA ASP A 128 -4.32 6.44 -14.73
C ASP A 128 -5.59 7.32 -14.88
N ALA A 129 -5.52 8.58 -14.45
CA ALA A 129 -6.54 9.60 -14.72
C ALA A 129 -6.51 10.13 -16.17
N GLY A 130 -5.48 9.80 -16.95
CA GLY A 130 -5.33 10.25 -18.34
C GLY A 130 -5.09 11.75 -18.49
N ARG A 131 -4.63 12.45 -17.44
CA ARG A 131 -4.38 13.89 -17.46
C ARG A 131 -3.26 14.30 -16.52
N GLU A 132 -2.64 15.44 -16.81
CA GLU A 132 -1.65 16.04 -15.90
C GLU A 132 -2.33 16.59 -14.63
N PHE A 133 -1.58 16.55 -13.52
CA PHE A 133 -2.03 17.03 -12.21
C PHE A 133 -1.57 18.47 -12.00
N ASP A 134 -2.55 19.34 -11.76
CA ASP A 134 -2.32 20.72 -11.37
C ASP A 134 -2.02 20.84 -9.86
N ARG A 135 -1.99 22.08 -9.36
CA ARG A 135 -1.73 22.34 -7.94
C ARG A 135 -2.84 21.79 -7.04
N SER A 136 -4.10 21.96 -7.42
CA SER A 136 -5.25 21.50 -6.64
C SER A 136 -5.29 19.98 -6.56
N ASP A 137 -4.93 19.28 -7.63
CA ASP A 137 -4.83 17.82 -7.64
C ASP A 137 -3.77 17.31 -6.68
N ARG A 138 -2.60 17.96 -6.67
CA ARG A 138 -1.49 17.61 -5.78
C ARG A 138 -1.84 17.88 -4.31
N GLU A 139 -2.52 18.98 -4.03
CA GLU A 139 -3.00 19.31 -2.69
C GLU A 139 -4.07 18.31 -2.21
N LEU A 140 -5.00 17.89 -3.09
CA LEU A 140 -5.98 16.85 -2.80
C LEU A 140 -5.30 15.50 -2.54
N LEU A 141 -4.38 15.09 -3.43
CA LEU A 141 -3.63 13.86 -3.29
C LEU A 141 -2.88 13.82 -1.96
N LEU A 142 -2.16 14.89 -1.61
CA LEU A 142 -1.43 15.01 -0.35
C LEU A 142 -2.36 14.85 0.87
N ARG A 143 -3.49 15.56 0.89
CA ARG A 143 -4.48 15.48 1.98
C ARG A 143 -5.10 14.09 2.12
N SER A 144 -5.10 13.29 1.06
CA SER A 144 -5.64 11.93 1.07
C SER A 144 -4.71 10.90 1.70
N ILE A 145 -3.39 11.12 1.66
CA ILE A 145 -2.39 10.12 2.04
C ILE A 145 -2.59 9.55 3.46
N PRO A 146 -2.88 10.36 4.51
CA PRO A 146 -3.08 9.83 5.86
C PRO A 146 -4.17 8.76 5.95
N PHE A 147 -5.22 8.87 5.12
CA PHE A 147 -6.35 7.95 5.11
C PHE A 147 -6.04 6.68 4.31
N LEU A 148 -5.27 6.83 3.22
CA LEU A 148 -4.98 5.74 2.29
C LEU A 148 -3.81 4.87 2.76
N LYS A 149 -2.74 5.48 3.30
CA LYS A 149 -1.51 4.75 3.67
C LYS A 149 -1.70 3.72 4.78
N VAL A 150 -2.73 3.86 5.61
CA VAL A 150 -3.01 2.95 6.74
C VAL A 150 -3.28 1.52 6.26
N ARG A 151 -3.87 1.38 5.08
CA ARG A 151 -4.25 0.10 4.48
C ARG A 151 -3.35 -0.32 3.33
N ALA A 152 -2.59 0.61 2.77
CA ALA A 152 -1.72 0.34 1.64
C ALA A 152 -0.56 -0.59 2.04
N LYS A 153 -0.39 -1.66 1.27
CA LYS A 153 0.75 -2.57 1.46
C LYS A 153 2.01 -2.13 0.71
N ASP A 154 1.86 -1.37 -0.36
CA ASP A 154 2.92 -0.90 -1.24
C ASP A 154 2.48 0.35 -2.02
N ILE A 155 3.40 0.92 -2.81
CA ILE A 155 3.17 2.12 -3.61
C ILE A 155 2.10 1.90 -4.69
N ASN A 156 1.99 0.69 -5.24
CA ASN A 156 0.99 0.39 -6.27
C ASN A 156 -0.42 0.37 -5.66
N ASP A 157 -0.59 -0.32 -4.53
CA ASP A 157 -1.84 -0.35 -3.77
C ASP A 157 -2.27 1.05 -3.31
N LEU A 158 -1.30 1.90 -2.90
CA LEU A 158 -1.57 3.29 -2.56
C LEU A 158 -1.99 4.12 -3.79
N THR A 159 -1.37 3.89 -4.95
CA THR A 159 -1.72 4.55 -6.22
C THR A 159 -3.14 4.18 -6.65
N ASP A 160 -3.46 2.88 -6.67
CA ASP A 160 -4.78 2.35 -7.00
C ASP A 160 -5.85 2.89 -6.03
N GLY A 161 -5.52 2.92 -4.73
CA GLY A 161 -6.38 3.45 -3.68
C GLY A 161 -6.67 4.94 -3.79
N ALA A 162 -5.81 5.71 -4.47
CA ALA A 162 -6.01 7.14 -4.70
C ALA A 162 -6.79 7.45 -6.00
N GLY A 163 -6.79 6.53 -6.97
CA GLY A 163 -7.31 6.78 -8.33
C GLY A 163 -8.76 7.24 -8.39
N PHE A 164 -9.62 6.79 -7.47
CA PHE A 164 -11.05 7.11 -7.50
C PHE A 164 -11.37 8.61 -7.40
N MET A 165 -10.48 9.40 -6.75
CA MET A 165 -10.69 10.84 -6.55
C MET A 165 -10.59 11.63 -7.86
N PHE A 166 -9.87 11.11 -8.85
CA PHE A 166 -9.53 11.83 -10.08
C PHE A 166 -10.30 11.34 -11.30
N ARG A 167 -11.28 10.45 -11.10
CA ARG A 167 -12.17 9.96 -12.16
C ARG A 167 -13.13 11.05 -12.59
N THR A 168 -13.41 11.11 -13.89
CA THR A 168 -14.39 12.04 -14.47
C THR A 168 -15.77 11.39 -14.50
N ARG A 169 -16.80 12.16 -14.12
CA ARG A 169 -18.20 11.73 -14.16
C ARG A 169 -18.76 11.78 -15.60
N PRO A 170 -19.69 10.88 -15.97
CA PRO A 170 -20.18 9.75 -15.18
C PRO A 170 -19.13 8.63 -15.06
N LEU A 171 -19.12 7.94 -13.92
CA LEU A 171 -18.15 6.87 -13.67
C LEU A 171 -18.45 5.61 -14.48
N ASP A 172 -17.41 4.94 -14.96
CA ASP A 172 -17.52 3.56 -15.44
C ASP A 172 -17.78 2.61 -14.28
N MET A 173 -18.73 1.70 -14.47
CA MET A 173 -19.20 0.75 -13.48
C MET A 173 -18.75 -0.65 -13.83
N ASP A 174 -18.09 -1.33 -12.89
CA ASP A 174 -17.90 -2.78 -13.00
C ASP A 174 -19.25 -3.48 -12.87
N GLU A 175 -19.45 -4.61 -13.55
CA GLU A 175 -20.70 -5.39 -13.53
C GLU A 175 -21.17 -5.72 -12.10
N LYS A 176 -20.24 -6.08 -11.21
CA LYS A 176 -20.54 -6.35 -9.80
C LYS A 176 -20.95 -5.09 -9.03
N ALA A 177 -20.39 -3.93 -9.37
CA ALA A 177 -20.77 -2.67 -8.74
C ALA A 177 -22.13 -2.21 -9.25
N GLY A 178 -22.40 -2.34 -10.55
CA GLY A 178 -23.71 -2.07 -11.15
C GLY A 178 -24.83 -2.90 -10.53
N SER A 179 -24.62 -4.20 -10.31
CA SER A 179 -25.65 -5.05 -9.68
C SER A 179 -25.98 -4.69 -8.21
N LEU A 180 -25.08 -3.96 -7.51
CA LEU A 180 -25.38 -3.40 -6.19
C LEU A 180 -26.25 -2.15 -6.24
N LEU A 181 -26.45 -1.57 -7.44
CA LEU A 181 -27.28 -0.40 -7.70
C LEU A 181 -28.62 -0.76 -8.33
N ASP A 182 -28.96 -2.06 -8.40
CA ASP A 182 -30.25 -2.54 -8.90
C ASP A 182 -31.26 -2.76 -7.76
N GLY A 183 -32.55 -2.61 -8.08
CA GLY A 183 -33.66 -2.93 -7.19
C GLY A 183 -33.53 -2.27 -5.80
N PRO A 184 -33.47 -3.05 -4.70
CA PRO A 184 -33.32 -2.49 -3.35
C PRO A 184 -32.06 -1.63 -3.17
N GLY A 185 -31.00 -1.89 -3.92
CA GLY A 185 -29.76 -1.12 -3.87
C GLY A 185 -29.95 0.33 -4.30
N LYS A 186 -30.75 0.56 -5.36
CA LYS A 186 -31.10 1.91 -5.85
C LYS A 186 -31.89 2.69 -4.81
N THR A 187 -32.84 2.03 -4.14
CA THR A 187 -33.63 2.64 -3.05
C THR A 187 -32.74 3.04 -1.88
N LEU A 188 -31.85 2.15 -1.43
CA LEU A 188 -30.92 2.44 -0.34
C LEU A 188 -29.95 3.57 -0.70
N LEU A 189 -29.51 3.64 -1.96
CA LEU A 189 -28.69 4.75 -2.43
C LEU A 189 -29.44 6.08 -2.36
N ALA A 190 -30.71 6.12 -2.75
CA ALA A 190 -31.53 7.33 -2.68
C ALA A 190 -31.71 7.81 -1.23
N GLU A 191 -32.02 6.89 -0.31
CA GLU A 191 -32.16 7.21 1.11
C GLU A 191 -30.84 7.69 1.73
N ALA A 192 -29.72 7.05 1.38
CA ALA A 192 -28.39 7.48 1.82
C ALA A 192 -28.04 8.86 1.27
N ARG A 193 -28.32 9.11 -0.01
CA ARG A 193 -28.09 10.40 -0.68
C ARG A 193 -28.86 11.51 0.04
N ASP A 194 -30.13 11.31 0.38
CA ASP A 194 -30.95 12.31 1.07
C ASP A 194 -30.47 12.57 2.50
N ALA A 195 -30.11 11.52 3.24
CA ALA A 195 -29.54 11.65 4.58
C ALA A 195 -28.21 12.42 4.57
N LEU A 196 -27.33 12.11 3.62
CA LEU A 196 -26.07 12.82 3.43
C LEU A 196 -26.30 14.28 3.00
N ALA A 197 -27.22 14.53 2.07
CA ALA A 197 -27.56 15.88 1.63
C ALA A 197 -28.09 16.76 2.77
N ALA A 198 -28.75 16.18 3.77
CA ALA A 198 -29.25 16.88 4.96
C ALA A 198 -28.17 17.12 6.04
N THR A 199 -26.94 16.63 5.86
CA THR A 199 -25.86 16.79 6.83
C THR A 199 -25.05 18.06 6.56
N ASP A 200 -24.94 18.94 7.57
CA ASP A 200 -24.15 20.18 7.47
C ASP A 200 -22.65 19.94 7.71
N ASP A 201 -22.28 18.98 8.57
CA ASP A 201 -20.91 18.57 8.83
C ASP A 201 -20.46 17.46 7.86
N TRP A 202 -19.54 17.78 6.96
CA TRP A 202 -19.00 16.83 5.97
C TRP A 202 -17.77 16.05 6.47
N SER A 203 -17.71 15.76 7.77
CA SER A 203 -16.69 14.91 8.38
C SER A 203 -17.05 13.42 8.29
N ALA A 204 -16.06 12.53 8.16
CA ALA A 204 -16.31 11.08 8.07
C ALA A 204 -17.19 10.53 9.23
N PRO A 205 -17.00 10.94 10.51
CA PRO A 205 -17.88 10.51 11.61
C PRO A 205 -19.34 10.96 11.45
N ALA A 206 -19.58 12.20 11.01
CA ALA A 206 -20.93 12.72 10.80
C ALA A 206 -21.63 12.01 9.63
N LEU A 207 -20.89 11.78 8.54
CA LEU A 207 -21.38 11.06 7.37
C LEU A 207 -21.70 9.59 7.70
N GLU A 208 -20.88 8.94 8.54
CA GLU A 208 -21.16 7.60 9.06
C GLU A 208 -22.44 7.56 9.89
N ALA A 209 -22.64 8.54 10.79
CA ALA A 209 -23.84 8.63 11.61
C ALA A 209 -25.11 8.80 10.74
N ALA A 210 -25.07 9.65 9.72
CA ALA A 210 -26.19 9.85 8.80
C ALA A 210 -26.58 8.56 8.06
N VAL A 211 -25.60 7.84 7.50
CA VAL A 211 -25.84 6.57 6.79
C VAL A 211 -26.28 5.46 7.75
N ARG A 212 -25.81 5.48 9.00
CA ARG A 212 -26.26 4.55 10.05
C ARG A 212 -27.73 4.70 10.37
N THR A 213 -28.25 5.94 10.44
CA THR A 213 -29.69 6.17 10.64
C THR A 213 -30.54 5.57 9.52
N VAL A 214 -30.06 5.61 8.26
CA VAL A 214 -30.74 4.94 7.13
C VAL A 214 -30.80 3.43 7.35
N ALA A 215 -29.67 2.82 7.74
CA ALA A 215 -29.60 1.40 8.02
C ALA A 215 -30.54 0.98 9.17
N GLU A 216 -30.59 1.76 10.25
CA GLU A 216 -31.46 1.53 11.40
C GLU A 216 -32.95 1.63 11.04
N ARG A 217 -33.34 2.64 10.25
CA ARG A 217 -34.73 2.79 9.77
C ARG A 217 -35.19 1.63 8.90
N GLY A 218 -34.29 1.09 8.09
CA GLY A 218 -34.55 -0.09 7.26
C GLY A 218 -34.46 -1.42 8.00
N GLY A 219 -34.02 -1.45 9.27
CA GLY A 219 -33.77 -2.69 10.02
C GLY A 219 -32.66 -3.55 9.42
N ILE A 220 -31.68 -2.93 8.75
CA ILE A 220 -30.58 -3.61 8.04
C ILE A 220 -29.22 -3.21 8.62
N GLY A 221 -28.18 -4.02 8.37
CA GLY A 221 -26.83 -3.67 8.78
C GLY A 221 -26.23 -2.55 7.92
N LEU A 222 -25.40 -1.68 8.51
CA LEU A 222 -24.71 -0.58 7.83
C LEU A 222 -24.00 -1.00 6.54
N GLY A 223 -23.41 -2.20 6.52
CA GLY A 223 -22.75 -2.75 5.34
C GLY A 223 -23.67 -2.89 4.12
N LYS A 224 -24.97 -3.09 4.31
CA LYS A 224 -25.96 -3.19 3.21
C LYS A 224 -26.22 -1.85 2.54
N VAL A 225 -26.10 -0.73 3.27
CA VAL A 225 -26.22 0.63 2.72
C VAL A 225 -24.88 1.11 2.16
N ALA A 226 -23.78 0.78 2.85
CA ALA A 226 -22.43 1.16 2.45
C ALA A 226 -21.97 0.54 1.12
N GLN A 227 -22.49 -0.63 0.73
CA GLN A 227 -22.12 -1.30 -0.53
C GLN A 227 -22.64 -0.58 -1.78
N PRO A 228 -23.96 -0.27 -1.91
CA PRO A 228 -24.47 0.58 -2.98
C PRO A 228 -23.81 1.96 -3.00
N LEU A 229 -23.61 2.57 -1.83
CA LEU A 229 -22.92 3.86 -1.72
C LEU A 229 -21.49 3.79 -2.28
N ARG A 230 -20.74 2.74 -1.96
CA ARG A 230 -19.41 2.49 -2.55
C ARG A 230 -19.46 2.34 -4.06
N ALA A 231 -20.37 1.50 -4.54
CA ALA A 231 -20.54 1.30 -5.97
C ALA A 231 -20.77 2.63 -6.69
N ALA A 232 -21.69 3.46 -6.18
CA ALA A 232 -21.99 4.75 -6.78
C ALA A 232 -20.81 5.74 -6.74
N LEU A 233 -20.04 5.76 -5.65
CA LEU A 233 -18.96 6.72 -5.46
C LEU A 233 -17.65 6.34 -6.16
N THR A 234 -17.38 5.05 -6.40
CA THR A 234 -16.10 4.61 -6.96
C THR A 234 -16.22 3.84 -8.26
N GLY A 235 -17.41 3.34 -8.59
CA GLY A 235 -17.64 2.41 -9.69
C GLY A 235 -17.14 0.99 -9.42
N ARG A 236 -16.76 0.69 -8.17
CA ARG A 236 -16.11 -0.56 -7.75
C ARG A 236 -16.75 -1.10 -6.47
N THR A 237 -16.52 -2.38 -6.17
CA THR A 237 -17.01 -3.04 -4.93
C THR A 237 -16.04 -2.92 -3.76
N THR A 238 -14.82 -2.47 -4.01
CA THR A 238 -13.76 -2.25 -3.02
C THR A 238 -13.27 -0.80 -3.09
N SER A 239 -12.90 -0.26 -1.93
CA SER A 239 -12.40 1.09 -1.76
C SER A 239 -11.74 1.21 -0.38
N PRO A 240 -11.06 2.32 -0.08
CA PRO A 240 -10.84 2.78 1.29
C PRO A 240 -12.15 2.88 2.10
N GLY A 241 -12.07 3.26 3.38
CA GLY A 241 -13.27 3.48 4.19
C GLY A 241 -14.27 4.37 3.45
N ILE A 242 -15.53 3.94 3.33
CA ILE A 242 -16.47 4.64 2.45
C ILE A 242 -16.79 6.06 2.93
N PHE A 243 -16.67 6.30 4.24
CA PHE A 243 -16.83 7.62 4.83
C PHE A 243 -15.60 8.50 4.62
N ASP A 244 -14.40 7.91 4.57
CA ASP A 244 -13.17 8.63 4.14
C ASP A 244 -13.29 9.02 2.66
N VAL A 245 -13.82 8.13 1.81
CA VAL A 245 -14.11 8.42 0.40
C VAL A 245 -15.05 9.61 0.26
N LEU A 246 -16.17 9.65 0.98
CA LEU A 246 -17.09 10.80 0.97
C LEU A 246 -16.41 12.09 1.45
N ALA A 247 -15.62 12.03 2.51
CA ALA A 247 -14.92 13.19 3.06
C ALA A 247 -13.87 13.74 2.07
N LEU A 248 -13.17 12.85 1.36
CA LEU A 248 -12.14 13.21 0.37
C LEU A 248 -12.74 13.76 -0.92
N LEU A 249 -13.82 13.16 -1.43
CA LEU A 249 -14.53 13.68 -2.62
C LEU A 249 -15.20 15.04 -2.32
N GLY A 250 -15.62 15.25 -1.08
CA GLY A 250 -16.43 16.39 -0.69
C GLY A 250 -17.88 16.26 -1.14
N ARG A 251 -18.70 17.23 -0.73
CA ARG A 251 -20.16 17.18 -0.83
C ARG A 251 -20.67 17.13 -2.26
N GLU A 252 -20.27 18.10 -3.08
CA GLU A 252 -20.80 18.26 -4.43
C GLU A 252 -20.49 17.05 -5.31
N GLU A 253 -19.25 16.60 -5.31
CA GLU A 253 -18.83 15.44 -6.11
C GLU A 253 -19.47 14.14 -5.61
N SER A 254 -19.57 13.95 -4.29
CA SER A 254 -20.22 12.77 -3.72
C SER A 254 -21.69 12.69 -4.11
N LEU A 255 -22.45 13.77 -3.88
CA LEU A 255 -23.87 13.82 -4.21
C LEU A 255 -24.09 13.70 -5.72
N GLY A 256 -23.25 14.35 -6.51
CA GLY A 256 -23.33 14.24 -7.97
C GLY A 256 -23.11 12.82 -8.48
N ARG A 257 -22.12 12.08 -7.95
CA ARG A 257 -21.90 10.67 -8.30
C ARG A 257 -23.09 9.80 -7.94
N MET A 258 -23.74 10.06 -6.80
CA MET A 258 -24.97 9.36 -6.42
C MET A 258 -26.12 9.69 -7.38
N ASP A 259 -26.30 10.96 -7.70
CA ASP A 259 -27.35 11.45 -8.60
C ASP A 259 -27.20 10.86 -10.01
N ASP A 260 -25.97 10.72 -10.53
CA ASP A 260 -25.69 10.06 -11.82
C ASP A 260 -26.17 8.60 -11.87
N GLN A 261 -26.22 7.90 -10.74
CA GLN A 261 -26.70 6.51 -10.66
C GLN A 261 -28.20 6.41 -10.34
N LEU A 262 -28.76 7.47 -9.74
CA LEU A 262 -30.19 7.57 -9.45
C LEU A 262 -31.00 7.97 -10.69
N GLY A 263 -30.40 8.75 -11.60
CA GLY A 263 -30.92 9.15 -12.91
C GLY A 263 -30.97 8.01 -13.91
#